data_AF-A0A7W4PGN0-F1
#
_entry.id   AF-A0A7W4PGN0-F1
#
_cell.length_a   1.000
_cell.length_b   1.000
_cell.length_c   1.000
_cell.angle_alpha   90.00
_cell.angle_beta   90.00
_cell.angle_gamma   90.00
#
_symmetry.space_group_name_H-M   'P 1'
#
loop_
_entity.id
_entity.type
_entity.pdbx_description
1 polymer ?
#
loop_
_entity_poly.entity_id
_entity_poly.type
_entity_poly.pdbx_seq_one_letter_code
_entity_poly.pdbx_strand_id
1 'polypeptide(L)'
;MSLCLCGQAPPPDMEASMTAGDHEAAQPSHPVVVTSDSRAFCNRLAAAIDAYGPPLRHDVDDLRAQGTHLCQEGKVRSGIVQLRRALMALKEDTHS
;
A
#
# COMPACT_ATOMS: atom_id res chain seq x y z
N MET A 1 -9.67 37.26 23.63
CA MET A 1 -9.34 37.52 22.21
C MET A 1 -7.99 38.20 22.19
N SER A 2 -6.92 37.44 21.95
CA SER A 2 -5.56 37.99 21.76
C SER A 2 -4.94 37.29 20.56
N LEU A 3 -4.71 38.07 19.50
CA LEU A 3 -3.92 37.70 18.33
C LEU A 3 -2.55 38.35 18.49
N CYS A 4 -1.47 37.58 18.45
CA CYS A 4 -0.15 38.09 18.08
C CYS A 4 0.51 37.09 17.13
N LEU A 5 0.75 37.59 15.91
CA LEU A 5 1.53 37.01 14.82
C LEU A 5 2.98 36.77 15.25
N CYS A 6 3.52 35.60 14.92
CA CYS A 6 4.95 35.42 14.74
C CYS A 6 5.18 34.88 13.33
N GLY A 7 5.38 35.79 12.39
CA GLY A 7 6.05 35.50 11.14
C GLY A 7 7.55 35.44 11.39
N GLN A 8 8.21 34.38 10.93
CA GLN A 8 9.64 34.41 10.64
C GLN A 8 9.95 33.34 9.59
N ALA A 9 10.15 33.77 8.35
CA ALA A 9 10.74 32.94 7.29
C ALA A 9 12.28 32.97 7.44
N PRO A 10 12.98 31.82 7.29
CA PRO A 10 14.42 31.81 7.11
C PRO A 10 14.82 32.11 5.65
N PRO A 11 15.98 32.75 5.42
CA PRO A 11 16.44 33.23 4.11
C PRO A 11 16.89 32.10 3.17
N PRO A 12 17.01 32.39 1.85
CA PRO A 12 17.47 31.43 0.85
C PRO A 12 19.00 31.48 0.64
N ASP A 13 19.50 30.33 0.17
CA ASP A 13 20.72 30.11 -0.62
C ASP A 13 22.10 30.28 0.02
N MET A 14 22.69 29.15 0.40
CA MET A 14 24.13 28.91 0.30
C MET A 14 24.35 27.62 -0.49
N GLU A 15 24.63 27.83 -1.78
CA GLU A 15 25.12 26.84 -2.74
C GLU A 15 26.31 26.05 -2.16
N ALA A 16 26.18 24.73 -2.15
CA ALA A 16 27.33 23.82 -2.18
C ALA A 16 27.23 23.00 -3.47
N SER A 17 27.95 23.49 -4.47
CA SER A 17 28.23 22.88 -5.76
C SER A 17 28.83 21.48 -5.58
N MET A 18 28.19 20.44 -6.14
CA MET A 18 28.87 19.18 -6.47
C MET A 18 28.30 18.56 -7.76
N THR A 19 29.11 18.73 -8.81
CA THR A 19 29.45 17.78 -9.87
C THR A 19 28.37 17.32 -10.87
N ALA A 20 28.62 17.73 -12.12
CA ALA A 20 28.16 17.08 -13.34
C ALA A 20 28.41 15.56 -13.31
N GLY A 21 27.36 14.81 -13.65
CA GLY A 21 27.41 13.40 -14.01
C GLY A 21 26.46 13.18 -15.18
N ASP A 22 27.06 12.79 -16.30
CA ASP A 22 26.56 12.23 -17.56
C ASP A 22 25.06 11.88 -17.73
N HIS A 23 24.61 12.10 -18.97
CA HIS A 23 23.40 11.55 -19.57
C HIS A 23 23.20 10.07 -19.22
N GLU A 24 22.15 9.76 -18.47
CA GLU A 24 21.43 8.49 -18.60
C GLU A 24 20.02 8.83 -19.09
N ALA A 25 19.63 8.17 -20.17
CA ALA A 25 18.42 8.37 -20.93
C ALA A 25 17.18 8.63 -20.06
N ALA A 26 16.36 9.57 -20.53
CA ALA A 26 14.97 9.72 -20.13
C ALA A 26 14.24 8.37 -20.25
N GLN A 27 14.23 7.61 -19.15
CA GLN A 27 13.25 6.57 -18.95
C GLN A 27 11.90 7.29 -18.92
N PRO A 28 10.87 6.83 -19.66
CA PRO A 28 9.52 7.25 -19.36
C PRO A 28 9.24 6.74 -17.96
N SER A 29 9.41 7.63 -16.97
CA SER A 29 8.93 7.48 -15.61
C SER A 29 7.41 7.44 -15.72
N HIS A 30 6.88 6.31 -16.20
CA HIS A 30 5.49 5.97 -16.05
C HIS A 30 5.25 6.17 -14.56
N PRO A 31 4.38 7.10 -14.17
CA PRO A 31 4.06 7.25 -12.77
C PRO A 31 3.61 5.87 -12.32
N VAL A 32 4.34 5.26 -11.38
CA VAL A 32 3.92 4.00 -10.79
C VAL A 32 2.64 4.37 -10.06
N VAL A 33 1.51 4.15 -10.73
CA VAL A 33 0.19 4.38 -10.14
C VAL A 33 0.02 3.26 -9.12
N VAL A 34 0.54 3.50 -7.90
CA VAL A 34 0.31 2.63 -6.73
C VAL A 34 -1.11 2.89 -6.25
N THR A 35 -2.10 2.64 -7.10
CA THR A 35 -3.47 2.47 -6.64
C THR A 35 -3.54 1.06 -6.07
N SER A 36 -3.37 0.98 -4.75
CA SER A 36 -3.69 -0.25 -4.00
C SER A 36 -5.10 -0.71 -4.39
N ASP A 37 -6.00 0.21 -4.70
CA ASP A 37 -7.42 -0.01 -5.03
C ASP A 37 -7.67 -0.52 -6.47
N SER A 38 -6.92 -1.53 -6.94
CA SER A 38 -7.19 -2.20 -8.22
C SER A 38 -7.66 -3.64 -8.03
N ARG A 39 -8.55 -4.12 -8.91
CA ARG A 39 -9.00 -5.52 -8.91
C ARG A 39 -7.83 -6.49 -9.09
N ALA A 40 -6.84 -6.11 -9.89
CA ALA A 40 -5.60 -6.87 -10.05
C ALA A 40 -4.83 -7.03 -8.73
N PHE A 41 -4.72 -5.96 -7.93
CA PHE A 41 -4.09 -6.05 -6.61
C PHE A 41 -4.90 -6.93 -5.64
N CYS A 42 -6.22 -6.83 -5.67
CA CYS A 42 -7.08 -7.68 -4.86
C CYS A 42 -6.89 -9.18 -5.17
N ASN A 43 -6.83 -9.55 -6.46
CA ASN A 43 -6.56 -10.93 -6.88
C ASN A 43 -5.19 -11.43 -6.40
N ARG A 44 -4.16 -10.56 -6.43
CA ARG A 44 -2.83 -10.90 -5.90
C ARG A 44 -2.86 -11.17 -4.40
N LEU A 45 -3.63 -10.38 -3.63
CA LEU A 45 -3.78 -10.62 -2.19
C LEU A 45 -4.50 -11.93 -1.89
N ALA A 46 -5.58 -12.25 -2.62
CA ALA A 46 -6.30 -13.52 -2.45
C ALA A 46 -5.39 -14.72 -2.76
N ALA A 47 -4.63 -14.66 -3.86
CA ALA A 47 -3.67 -15.71 -4.22
C ALA A 47 -2.55 -15.86 -3.17
N ALA A 48 -2.11 -14.75 -2.55
CA ALA A 48 -1.11 -14.81 -1.49
C ALA A 48 -1.64 -15.50 -0.22
N ILE A 49 -2.93 -15.35 0.10
CA ILE A 49 -3.58 -16.09 1.20
C ILE A 49 -3.69 -17.57 0.83
N ASP A 50 -4.10 -17.88 -0.41
CA ASP A 50 -4.26 -19.26 -0.88
C ASP A 50 -2.94 -20.05 -0.86
N ALA A 51 -1.81 -19.36 -1.04
CA ALA A 51 -0.48 -19.95 -0.99
C ALA A 51 -0.07 -20.48 0.39
N TYR A 52 -0.73 -20.05 1.48
CA TYR A 52 -0.51 -20.66 2.81
C TYR A 52 -1.03 -22.10 2.89
N GLY A 53 -1.94 -22.48 2.00
CA GLY A 53 -2.51 -23.82 1.93
C GLY A 53 -3.51 -24.13 3.05
N PRO A 54 -4.42 -25.09 2.84
CA PRO A 54 -5.34 -25.54 3.87
C PRO A 54 -4.68 -26.47 4.91
N PRO A 55 -5.22 -26.57 6.14
CA PRO A 55 -6.38 -25.83 6.62
C PRO A 55 -6.00 -24.43 7.13
N LEU A 56 -6.68 -23.41 6.59
CA LEU A 56 -6.66 -22.07 7.17
C LEU A 56 -7.58 -22.05 8.40
N ARG A 57 -7.29 -21.17 9.35
CA ARG A 57 -8.23 -20.89 10.44
C ARG A 57 -9.53 -20.32 9.87
N HIS A 58 -10.65 -20.61 10.54
CA HIS A 58 -11.97 -20.20 10.09
C HIS A 58 -12.11 -18.69 9.89
N ASP A 59 -11.51 -17.89 10.78
CA ASP A 59 -11.52 -16.42 10.69
C ASP A 59 -10.75 -15.89 9.47
N VAL A 60 -9.63 -16.50 9.15
CA VAL A 60 -8.84 -16.18 7.94
C VAL A 60 -9.62 -16.53 6.68
N ASP A 61 -10.26 -17.70 6.64
CA ASP A 61 -11.05 -18.15 5.48
C ASP A 61 -12.28 -17.25 5.27
N ASP A 62 -12.97 -16.86 6.35
CA ASP A 62 -14.08 -15.91 6.30
C ASP A 62 -13.65 -14.54 5.74
N LEU A 63 -12.52 -14.00 6.22
CA LEU A 63 -11.96 -12.74 5.74
C LEU A 63 -11.56 -12.83 4.27
N ARG A 64 -10.99 -13.95 3.85
CA ARG A 64 -10.61 -14.24 2.46
C ARG A 64 -11.85 -14.28 1.56
N ALA A 65 -12.88 -15.03 1.94
CA ALA A 65 -14.13 -15.15 1.20
C ALA A 65 -14.85 -13.79 1.07
N GLN A 66 -15.01 -13.07 2.18
CA GLN A 66 -15.63 -11.73 2.17
C GLN A 66 -14.82 -10.73 1.34
N GLY A 67 -13.50 -10.68 1.52
CA GLY A 67 -12.63 -9.77 0.79
C GLY A 67 -12.69 -9.99 -0.72
N THR A 68 -12.72 -11.26 -1.14
CA THR A 68 -12.86 -11.66 -2.54
C THR A 68 -14.21 -11.24 -3.11
N HIS A 69 -15.30 -11.49 -2.38
CA HIS A 69 -16.65 -11.09 -2.78
C HIS A 69 -16.77 -9.58 -2.98
N LEU A 70 -16.26 -8.78 -2.03
CA LEU A 70 -16.27 -7.31 -2.13
C LEU A 70 -15.52 -6.81 -3.37
N CYS A 71 -14.41 -7.45 -3.74
CA CYS A 71 -13.68 -7.09 -4.96
C CYS A 71 -14.42 -7.46 -6.25
N GLN A 72 -15.18 -8.55 -6.24
CA GLN A 72 -16.06 -8.94 -7.35
C GLN A 72 -17.21 -7.95 -7.53
N GLU A 73 -17.80 -7.46 -6.43
CA GLU A 73 -18.84 -6.41 -6.44
C GLU A 73 -18.32 -5.01 -6.84
N GLY A 74 -17.01 -4.83 -6.99
CA GLY A 74 -16.40 -3.53 -7.30
C GLY A 74 -16.10 -2.67 -6.06
N LYS A 75 -16.37 -3.17 -4.86
CA LYS A 75 -15.98 -2.55 -3.59
C LYS A 75 -14.51 -2.88 -3.26
N VAL A 76 -13.62 -2.48 -4.17
CA VAL A 76 -12.21 -2.92 -4.18
C VAL A 76 -11.48 -2.52 -2.89
N ARG A 77 -11.67 -1.27 -2.42
CA ARG A 77 -10.99 -0.76 -1.23
C ARG A 77 -11.36 -1.52 0.05
N SER A 78 -12.64 -1.83 0.25
CA SER A 78 -13.08 -2.65 1.39
C SER A 78 -12.62 -4.10 1.26
N GLY A 79 -12.63 -4.66 0.05
CA GLY A 79 -12.12 -6.02 -0.19
C GLY A 79 -10.63 -6.16 0.15
N ILE A 80 -9.82 -5.20 -0.26
CA ILE A 80 -8.37 -5.16 0.06
C ILE A 80 -8.13 -5.07 1.57
N VAL A 81 -8.91 -4.27 2.30
CA VAL A 81 -8.77 -4.16 3.76
C VAL A 81 -9.01 -5.52 4.43
N GLN A 82 -10.05 -6.26 4.01
CA GLN A 82 -10.33 -7.59 4.55
C GLN A 82 -9.22 -8.60 4.20
N LEU A 83 -8.73 -8.60 2.96
CA LEU A 83 -7.64 -9.50 2.56
C LEU A 83 -6.31 -9.17 3.27
N ARG A 84 -6.02 -7.89 3.51
CA ARG A 84 -4.83 -7.49 4.29
C ARG A 84 -4.94 -7.95 5.74
N ARG A 85 -6.14 -7.89 6.34
CA ARG A 85 -6.38 -8.42 7.69
C ARG A 85 -6.16 -9.93 7.76
N ALA A 86 -6.65 -10.67 6.77
CA ALA A 86 -6.40 -12.11 6.66
C ALA A 86 -4.90 -12.43 6.61
N LEU A 87 -4.12 -11.69 5.80
CA LEU A 87 -2.67 -11.85 5.76
C LEU A 87 -1.96 -11.48 7.05
N MET A 88 -2.43 -10.46 7.78
CA MET A 88 -1.84 -10.12 9.09
C MET A 88 -2.05 -11.25 10.10
N ALA A 89 -3.28 -11.80 10.18
CA ALA A 89 -3.57 -12.93 11.07
C ALA A 89 -2.68 -14.15 10.76
N LEU A 90 -2.48 -14.48 9.49
CA LEU A 90 -1.58 -15.56 9.09
C LEU A 90 -0.11 -15.31 9.44
N LYS A 91 0.35 -14.05 9.36
CA LYS A 91 1.73 -13.69 9.70
C LYS A 91 1.98 -13.75 11.20
N GLU A 92 1.01 -13.37 12.01
CA GLU A 92 1.07 -13.50 13.48
C GLU A 92 1.18 -14.98 13.89
N ASP A 93 0.46 -15.88 13.22
CA ASP A 93 0.54 -17.32 13.47
C ASP A 93 1.88 -17.93 13.05
N THR A 94 2.57 -17.35 12.07
CA THR A 94 3.87 -17.86 11.60
C THR A 94 5.02 -17.46 12.53
N HIS A 95 4.84 -16.44 13.38
CA HIS A 95 5.88 -15.90 14.26
C HIS A 95 5.69 -16.25 15.75
N SER A 96 4.69 -17.07 16.08
CA SER A 96 4.46 -17.61 17.43
C SER A 96 5.00 -19.02 17.57
#